data_AF-A0A7C4RA72-F1
#
_entry.id   AF-A0A7C4RA72-F1
#
_cell.length_a   1.000
_cell.length_b   1.000
_cell.length_c   1.000
_cell.angle_alpha   90.00
_cell.angle_beta   90.00
_cell.angle_gamma   90.00
#
_symmetry.space_group_name_H-M   'P 1'
#
loop_
_entity.id
_entity.type
_entity.pdbx_description
1 polymer ?
#
loop_
_entity_poly.entity_id
_entity_poly.type
_entity_poly.pdbx_seq_one_letter_code
_entity_poly.pdbx_strand_id
1 'polypeptide(L)'
;AIAGGVAGGAAGVALGGFIGMVIGFASQQVLGQAIAGLFLLLVRPVRIGDHVILGGEEGIVEDVSTLFTVIMKQDGVKVLIPNNTILGGKIYVKPKI
;
A
#
# COMPACT_ATOMS: atom_id res chain seq x y z
N ALA A 1 -9.11 -4.42 54.60
CA ALA A 1 -9.95 -4.70 53.42
C ALA A 1 -9.23 -4.20 52.16
N ILE A 2 -8.93 -5.12 51.24
CA ILE A 2 -8.79 -4.95 49.78
C ILE A 2 -8.47 -3.55 49.22
N ALA A 3 -7.18 -3.28 48.99
CA ALA A 3 -6.72 -2.26 48.05
C ALA A 3 -5.54 -2.84 47.24
N GLY A 4 -5.84 -3.55 46.15
CA GLY A 4 -4.79 -4.19 45.34
C GLY A 4 -5.28 -5.02 44.15
N GLY A 5 -6.56 -5.40 44.11
CA GLY A 5 -7.09 -6.30 43.07
C GLY A 5 -7.37 -5.67 41.70
N VAL A 6 -7.37 -4.35 41.56
CA VAL A 6 -7.73 -3.66 40.30
C VAL A 6 -6.58 -2.92 39.61
N ALA A 7 -5.41 -2.79 40.26
CA ALA A 7 -4.27 -2.05 39.71
C ALA A 7 -3.52 -2.82 38.61
N GLY A 8 -3.48 -4.16 38.67
CA GLY A 8 -2.78 -4.99 37.68
C GLY A 8 -3.50 -5.11 36.34
N GLY A 9 -4.83 -5.21 36.35
CA GLY A 9 -5.63 -5.36 35.13
C GLY A 9 -5.63 -4.10 34.26
N ALA A 10 -5.85 -2.93 34.87
CA ALA A 10 -5.86 -1.65 34.15
C ALA A 10 -4.47 -1.30 33.57
N ALA A 11 -3.39 -1.53 34.33
CA ALA A 11 -2.02 -1.32 33.85
C ALA A 11 -1.65 -2.26 32.69
N GLY A 12 -2.07 -3.53 32.75
CA GLY A 12 -1.86 -4.50 31.68
C GLY A 12 -2.59 -4.13 30.39
N VAL A 13 -3.85 -3.70 30.48
CA VAL A 13 -4.64 -3.24 29.31
C VAL A 13 -4.01 -1.97 28.71
N ALA A 14 -3.59 -1.02 29.54
CA ALA A 14 -2.95 0.21 29.07
C ALA A 14 -1.65 -0.08 28.32
N LEU A 15 -0.78 -0.95 28.87
CA LEU A 15 0.47 -1.34 28.23
C LEU A 15 0.23 -2.11 26.92
N GLY A 16 -0.70 -3.07 26.93
CA GLY A 16 -1.08 -3.82 25.72
C GLY A 16 -1.65 -2.92 24.63
N GLY A 17 -2.51 -1.97 25.00
CA GLY A 17 -3.06 -0.97 24.08
C GLY A 17 -1.96 -0.09 23.46
N PHE A 18 -1.01 0.37 24.25
CA PHE A 18 0.13 1.15 23.75
C PHE A 18 0.97 0.36 22.75
N ILE A 19 1.34 -0.88 23.08
CA ILE A 19 2.11 -1.76 22.18
C ILE A 19 1.35 -2.00 20.87
N GLY A 20 0.05 -2.27 20.95
CA GLY A 20 -0.80 -2.45 19.77
C GLY A 20 -0.81 -1.22 18.86
N MET A 21 -0.89 -0.02 19.42
CA MET A 21 -0.81 1.23 18.64
C MET A 21 0.54 1.40 17.96
N VAL A 22 1.65 1.14 18.67
CA VAL A 22 2.99 1.26 18.09
C VAL A 22 3.16 0.31 16.90
N ILE A 23 2.73 -0.94 17.03
CA ILE A 23 2.78 -1.93 15.95
C ILE A 23 1.86 -1.51 14.78
N GLY A 24 0.67 -1.00 15.09
CA GLY A 24 -0.27 -0.47 14.10
C GLY A 24 0.33 0.66 13.27
N PHE A 25 0.95 1.64 13.93
CA PHE A 25 1.61 2.75 13.24
C PHE A 25 2.82 2.29 12.44
N ALA A 26 3.62 1.35 12.96
CA ALA A 26 4.76 0.81 12.23
C ALA A 26 4.34 0.06 10.95
N SER A 27 3.21 -0.63 10.98
CA SER A 27 2.72 -1.45 9.85
C SER A 27 1.82 -0.69 8.86
N GLN A 28 1.39 0.54 9.20
CA GLN A 28 0.42 1.31 8.42
C GLN A 28 0.82 1.47 6.94
N GLN A 29 2.11 1.74 6.67
CA GLN A 29 2.63 1.93 5.31
C GLN A 29 2.47 0.67 4.44
N VAL A 30 2.83 -0.50 4.99
CA VAL A 30 2.79 -1.78 4.27
C VAL A 30 1.34 -2.23 4.08
N LEU A 31 0.51 -2.08 5.10
CA LEU A 31 -0.91 -2.40 5.04
C LEU A 31 -1.63 -1.52 3.99
N GLY A 32 -1.30 -0.22 3.95
CA GLY A 32 -1.85 0.70 2.94
C GLY A 32 -1.51 0.28 1.51
N GLN A 33 -0.27 -0.17 1.26
CA GLN A 33 0.12 -0.71 -0.05
C GLN A 33 -0.64 -1.99 -0.39
N ALA A 34 -0.79 -2.91 0.55
CA ALA A 34 -1.50 -4.18 0.34
C ALA A 34 -2.99 -3.97 0.01
N ILE A 35 -3.68 -3.08 0.73
CA ILE A 35 -5.08 -2.75 0.47
C ILE A 35 -5.22 -2.06 -0.90
N ALA A 36 -4.30 -1.15 -1.23
CA ALA A 36 -4.30 -0.48 -2.51
C ALA A 36 -4.07 -1.46 -3.67
N GLY A 37 -3.12 -2.39 -3.54
CA GLY A 37 -2.88 -3.42 -4.54
C GLY A 37 -4.05 -4.37 -4.72
N LEU A 38 -4.69 -4.79 -3.63
CA LEU A 38 -5.91 -5.59 -3.71
C LEU A 38 -7.00 -4.86 -4.50
N PHE A 39 -7.18 -3.55 -4.26
CA PHE A 39 -8.14 -2.75 -5.01
C PHE A 39 -7.79 -2.64 -6.50
N LEU A 40 -6.51 -2.40 -6.84
CA LEU A 40 -6.04 -2.36 -8.22
C LEU A 40 -6.28 -3.70 -8.93
N LEU A 41 -6.07 -4.82 -8.25
CA LEU A 41 -6.30 -6.16 -8.78
C LEU A 41 -7.79 -6.47 -9.01
N LEU A 42 -8.66 -5.96 -8.14
CA LEU A 42 -10.11 -6.17 -8.21
C LEU A 42 -10.76 -5.29 -9.29
N VAL A 43 -10.50 -3.99 -9.27
CA VAL A 43 -11.10 -3.02 -10.20
C VAL A 43 -10.42 -3.04 -11.57
N ARG A 44 -9.13 -3.41 -11.61
CA ARG A 44 -8.28 -3.43 -12.82
C ARG A 44 -8.37 -2.14 -13.64
N PRO A 45 -8.09 -0.96 -13.05
CA PRO A 45 -8.11 0.31 -13.78
C PRO A 45 -7.01 0.38 -14.86
N VAL A 46 -5.94 -0.39 -14.68
CA VAL A 46 -4.85 -0.57 -15.64
C VAL A 46 -4.63 -2.06 -15.87
N ARG A 47 -4.20 -2.45 -17.06
CA ARG A 47 -3.85 -3.83 -17.41
C ARG A 47 -2.38 -3.94 -17.78
N ILE A 48 -1.82 -5.13 -17.59
CA ILE A 48 -0.49 -5.47 -18.09
C ILE A 48 -0.46 -5.21 -19.61
N GLY A 49 0.57 -4.50 -20.06
CA GLY A 49 0.74 -4.06 -21.45
C GLY A 49 0.13 -2.70 -21.79
N ASP A 50 -0.56 -2.03 -20.85
CA ASP A 50 -1.03 -0.67 -21.08
C ASP A 50 0.13 0.34 -20.94
N HIS A 51 0.17 1.32 -21.84
CA HIS A 51 1.10 2.46 -21.74
C HIS A 51 0.47 3.51 -20.84
N VAL A 52 1.12 3.81 -19.72
CA VAL A 52 0.55 4.60 -18.64
C VAL A 52 1.54 5.63 -18.11
N ILE A 53 1.01 6.66 -17.44
CA ILE A 53 1.78 7.54 -16.56
C ILE A 53 1.20 7.37 -15.16
N LEU A 54 1.98 6.76 -14.26
CA LEU A 54 1.60 6.46 -12.89
C LEU A 54 2.65 7.03 -11.94
N GLY A 55 2.22 7.74 -10.89
CA GLY A 55 3.15 8.28 -9.90
C GLY A 55 4.22 9.24 -10.46
N GLY A 56 3.97 9.85 -11.61
CA GLY A 56 4.93 10.72 -12.31
C GLY A 56 5.88 9.98 -13.26
N GLU A 57 5.77 8.66 -13.36
CA GLU A 57 6.63 7.82 -14.19
C GLU A 57 5.85 7.27 -15.40
N GLU A 58 6.44 7.40 -16.59
CA GLU A 58 5.86 6.92 -17.85
C GLU A 58 6.46 5.57 -18.26
N GLY A 59 5.62 4.62 -18.65
CA GLY A 59 6.07 3.32 -19.13
C GLY A 59 4.94 2.35 -19.43
N ILE A 60 5.30 1.11 -19.76
CA ILE A 60 4.36 0.02 -19.99
C ILE A 60 4.20 -0.78 -18.70
N VAL A 61 2.96 -1.06 -18.29
CA VAL A 61 2.69 -1.91 -17.12
C VAL A 61 3.20 -3.32 -17.38
N GLU A 62 4.15 -3.78 -16.57
CA GLU A 62 4.71 -5.14 -16.65
C GLU A 62 4.00 -6.08 -15.66
N ASP A 63 3.76 -5.62 -14.43
CA ASP A 63 3.13 -6.41 -13.38
C ASP A 63 2.34 -5.53 -12.41
N VAL A 64 1.27 -6.10 -11.84
CA VAL A 64 0.50 -5.49 -10.74
C VAL A 64 0.50 -6.50 -9.60
N SER A 65 1.34 -6.27 -8.61
CA SER A 65 1.48 -7.10 -7.42
C SER A 65 0.72 -6.50 -6.23
N THR A 66 0.64 -7.22 -5.11
CA THR A 66 -0.09 -6.76 -3.92
C THR A 66 0.48 -5.47 -3.32
N LEU A 67 1.79 -5.24 -3.37
CA LEU A 67 2.43 -4.07 -2.75
C LEU A 67 2.86 -3.00 -3.77
N PHE A 68 3.35 -3.45 -4.93
CA PHE A 68 3.91 -2.58 -5.97
C PHE A 68 3.30 -2.90 -7.32
N THR A 69 3.26 -1.89 -8.18
CA THR A 69 3.04 -2.04 -9.62
C THR A 69 4.36 -1.77 -10.32
N VAL A 70 4.72 -2.65 -11.25
CA VAL A 70 5.96 -2.56 -12.01
C VAL A 70 5.65 -1.97 -13.38
N ILE A 71 6.34 -0.90 -13.73
CA ILE A 71 6.34 -0.36 -15.09
C ILE A 71 7.72 -0.48 -15.72
N MET A 72 7.75 -0.76 -17.01
CA MET A 72 8.97 -0.76 -17.83
C MET A 72 9.04 0.56 -18.58
N LYS A 73 10.09 1.34 -18.34
CA LYS A 73 10.40 2.56 -19.10
C LYS A 73 10.91 2.23 -20.51
N GLN A 74 10.91 3.23 -21.38
CA GLN A 74 11.42 3.09 -22.76
C GLN A 74 12.91 2.78 -22.83
N ASP A 75 13.68 3.16 -21.81
CA ASP A 75 15.11 2.88 -21.66
C ASP A 75 15.40 1.46 -21.09
N GLY A 76 14.36 0.66 -20.84
CA GLY A 76 14.49 -0.69 -20.28
C GLY A 76 14.64 -0.74 -18.76
N VAL A 77 14.50 0.39 -18.05
CA VAL A 77 14.53 0.43 -16.59
C VAL A 77 13.17 0.02 -16.02
N LYS A 78 13.18 -0.92 -15.07
CA LYS A 78 11.99 -1.28 -14.28
C LYS A 78 11.82 -0.32 -13.11
N VAL A 79 10.62 0.23 -12.98
CA VAL A 79 10.25 1.10 -11.86
C VAL A 79 9.18 0.41 -11.02
N LEU A 80 9.47 0.24 -9.74
CA LEU A 80 8.53 -0.32 -8.76
C LEU A 80 7.81 0.84 -8.07
N ILE A 81 6.53 0.99 -8.36
CA ILE A 81 5.72 2.08 -7.84
C ILE A 81 4.84 1.53 -6.70
N PRO A 82 4.90 2.10 -5.49
CA PRO A 82 4.00 1.73 -4.40
C PRO A 82 2.52 1.88 -4.80
N ASN A 83 1.70 0.86 -4.52
CA ASN A 83 0.30 0.86 -4.96
C ASN A 83 -0.54 1.99 -4.34
N ASN A 84 -0.20 2.41 -3.12
CA ASN A 84 -0.85 3.55 -2.47
C ASN A 84 -0.62 4.87 -3.21
N THR A 85 0.56 5.07 -3.82
CA THR A 85 0.86 6.24 -4.66
C THR A 85 -0.01 6.25 -5.93
N ILE A 86 -0.27 5.08 -6.51
CA ILE A 86 -1.11 4.94 -7.70
C ILE A 86 -2.57 5.22 -7.36
N LEU A 87 -3.08 4.59 -6.30
CA LEU A 87 -4.49 4.72 -5.89
C LEU A 87 -4.83 6.14 -5.43
N GLY A 88 -3.89 6.82 -4.75
CA GLY A 88 -4.06 8.21 -4.32
C GLY A 88 -3.76 9.26 -5.40
N GLY A 89 -3.29 8.83 -6.58
CA GLY A 89 -2.84 9.70 -7.66
C GLY A 89 -3.75 9.71 -8.88
N LYS A 90 -3.41 10.55 -9.86
CA LYS A 90 -4.04 10.51 -11.18
C LYS A 90 -3.45 9.35 -11.97
N ILE A 91 -4.33 8.61 -12.66
CA ILE A 91 -3.97 7.51 -13.56
C ILE A 91 -4.20 8.00 -14.99
N TYR A 92 -3.12 8.13 -15.78
CA TYR A 92 -3.23 8.44 -17.20
C TYR A 92 -2.97 7.16 -18.00
N VAL A 93 -3.93 6.77 -18.83
CA VAL A 93 -3.80 5.64 -19.77
C VAL A 93 -3.71 6.20 -21.18
N LYS A 94 -2.61 5.92 -21.87
CA LYS A 94 -2.41 6.35 -23.26
C LYS A 94 -3.11 5.36 -24.21
N PRO A 95 -3.71 5.84 -25.32
CA PRO A 95 -4.29 4.96 -26.32
C PRO A 95 -3.20 4.10 -26.98
N LYS A 96 -3.56 2.87 -27.33
CA LYS A 96 -2.70 1.97 -28.11
C LYS A 96 -2.68 2.51 -29.54
N ILE A 97 -1.51 2.97 -30.00
CA ILE A 97 -1.25 3.38 -31.39
C ILE A 97 -1.02 2.13 -32.23
#